data_AF-A0A1B7MZ91-F1
#
_entry.id   AF-A0A1B7MZ91-F1
#
_cell.length_a   1.000
_cell.length_b   1.000
_cell.length_c   1.000
_cell.angle_alpha   90.00
_cell.angle_beta   90.00
_cell.angle_gamma   90.00
#
_symmetry.space_group_name_H-M   'P 1'
#
loop_
_entity.id
_entity.type
_entity.pdbx_description
1 polymer ?
#
loop_
_entity_poly.entity_id
_entity_poly.type
_entity_poly.pdbx_seq_one_letter_code
_entity_poly.pdbx_strand_id
1 'polypeptide(L)'
;MNPNNCTRCSLHSQSDEFETNIKLVHVPGLLTLIPAEQITFDTLRLILSFQNLTAFEVLHEHPVDITLEGIEELASRWQSLKKLSPNEESLVMSGDPTLDLRALIPFARHCRKLHRLGLFMNASTAKIHPAQELNPFTALSVLSIGTLQAHDQDVVAEFPSQLYPPACELVADITWTTFSSPSCRKLKETLLLEIKRRSNFWRRVRDLLPSSFEFGEMKGRNRRLYKKNLRI
;
A
#
# COMPACT_ATOMS: atom_id res chain seq x y z
N MET A 1 36.33 22.13 -12.33
CA MET A 1 34.94 22.46 -11.93
C MET A 1 34.59 21.60 -10.72
N ASN A 2 34.05 22.24 -9.68
CA ASN A 2 33.99 21.75 -8.30
C ASN A 2 32.84 20.71 -8.09
N PRO A 3 33.04 19.54 -7.44
CA PRO A 3 31.99 18.54 -7.25
C PRO A 3 31.08 18.75 -6.02
N ASN A 4 31.27 19.82 -5.25
CA ASN A 4 30.66 19.93 -3.91
C ASN A 4 29.38 20.78 -3.85
N ASN A 5 28.35 20.49 -4.65
CA ASN A 5 27.03 21.09 -4.43
C ASN A 5 25.91 20.15 -4.88
N CYS A 6 25.40 19.32 -3.98
CA CYS A 6 23.99 18.96 -4.00
C CYS A 6 23.47 18.79 -2.57
N THR A 7 22.47 19.60 -2.27
CA THR A 7 22.04 20.06 -0.95
C THR A 7 21.14 19.04 -0.25
N ARG A 8 21.39 18.79 1.04
CA ARG A 8 20.48 18.33 2.10
C ARG A 8 19.27 17.46 1.68
N CYS A 9 19.31 16.17 2.03
CA CYS A 9 18.09 15.41 2.32
C CYS A 9 17.52 15.89 3.66
N SER A 10 16.37 16.56 3.61
CA SER A 10 15.67 17.06 4.79
C SER A 10 15.02 15.92 5.57
N LEU A 11 15.54 15.64 6.77
CA LEU A 11 14.78 14.99 7.84
C LEU A 11 13.78 16.01 8.38
N HIS A 12 12.52 15.93 7.96
CA HIS A 12 11.45 16.61 8.67
C HIS A 12 10.94 15.71 9.80
N SER A 13 11.48 15.91 11.00
CA SER A 13 10.82 15.46 12.23
C SER A 13 9.87 16.57 12.70
N GLN A 14 8.57 16.28 12.74
CA GLN A 14 7.65 16.94 13.67
C GLN A 14 7.26 15.88 14.72
N SER A 15 7.44 16.24 15.98
CA SER A 15 7.04 15.53 17.20
C SER A 15 5.54 15.16 17.16
N ASP A 16 5.03 14.03 17.67
CA ASP A 16 5.31 13.23 18.87
C ASP A 16 4.97 11.75 18.62
N GLU A 17 5.54 10.84 19.44
CA GLU A 17 5.54 9.36 19.34
C GLU A 17 6.69 8.82 18.47
N PHE A 18 7.57 7.98 19.04
CA PHE A 18 8.72 7.40 18.34
C PHE A 18 8.25 6.42 17.24
N GLU A 19 7.81 6.93 16.09
CA GLU A 19 7.41 6.12 14.95
C GLU A 19 8.64 5.59 14.22
N THR A 20 8.86 4.27 14.30
CA THR A 20 9.91 3.60 13.53
C THR A 20 9.43 3.47 12.09
N ASN A 21 10.05 4.24 11.19
CA ASN A 21 9.72 4.28 9.77
C ASN A 21 10.91 3.71 8.99
N ILE A 22 10.69 2.62 8.24
CA ILE A 22 11.69 2.08 7.30
C ILE A 22 11.17 2.27 5.89
N LYS A 23 11.95 3.00 5.08
CA LYS A 23 11.72 3.16 3.66
C LYS A 23 12.90 2.60 2.89
N LEU A 24 12.67 1.54 2.10
CA LEU A 24 13.66 0.98 1.19
C LEU A 24 13.47 1.64 -0.17
N VAL A 25 14.45 2.46 -0.56
CA VAL A 25 14.49 3.11 -1.88
C VAL A 25 15.68 2.55 -2.63
N HIS A 26 15.43 1.89 -3.77
CA HIS A 26 16.52 1.62 -4.71
C HIS A 26 16.92 2.94 -5.39
N VAL A 27 18.13 3.42 -5.08
CA VAL A 27 18.73 4.58 -5.75
C VAL A 27 19.92 4.08 -6.58
N PRO A 28 19.80 4.03 -7.91
CA PRO A 28 20.91 3.63 -8.77
C PRO A 28 22.16 4.48 -8.50
N GLY A 29 23.27 3.85 -8.14
CA GLY A 29 24.59 4.49 -8.00
C GLY A 29 25.03 4.93 -6.60
N LEU A 30 24.24 4.73 -5.53
CA LEU A 30 24.61 5.12 -4.16
C LEU A 30 24.99 3.96 -3.23
N LEU A 31 24.64 2.73 -3.58
CA LEU A 31 25.04 1.52 -2.85
C LEU A 31 25.39 0.44 -3.88
N THR A 32 26.59 -0.15 -3.80
CA THR A 32 26.92 -1.40 -4.50
C THR A 32 26.27 -2.56 -3.76
N LEU A 33 24.95 -2.53 -3.65
CA LEU A 33 24.16 -3.72 -3.40
C LEU A 33 24.18 -4.48 -4.73
N ILE A 34 24.50 -5.78 -4.68
CA ILE A 34 24.28 -6.67 -5.83
C ILE A 34 22.85 -6.35 -6.30
N PRO A 35 22.62 -5.93 -7.55
CA PRO A 35 21.27 -5.65 -8.01
C PRO A 35 20.55 -7.00 -8.01
N ALA A 36 19.87 -7.30 -6.90
CA ALA A 36 18.86 -8.32 -6.91
C ALA A 36 17.83 -7.81 -7.90
N GLU A 37 17.63 -8.54 -9.00
CA GLU A 37 16.61 -8.19 -10.00
C GLU A 37 15.23 -8.04 -9.34
N GLN A 38 15.01 -8.70 -8.19
CA GLN A 38 13.78 -8.63 -7.42
C GLN A 38 14.05 -8.70 -5.91
N ILE A 39 13.30 -7.93 -5.12
CA ILE A 39 13.31 -8.05 -3.66
C ILE A 39 12.51 -9.31 -3.28
N THR A 40 13.14 -10.24 -2.58
CA THR A 40 12.50 -11.47 -2.10
C THR A 40 12.07 -11.34 -0.64
N PHE A 41 11.19 -12.22 -0.18
CA PHE A 41 10.82 -12.29 1.22
C PHE A 41 12.01 -12.56 2.16
N ASP A 42 13.02 -13.33 1.72
CA ASP A 42 14.25 -13.55 2.51
C ASP A 42 15.01 -12.24 2.76
N THR A 43 14.94 -11.29 1.84
CA THR A 43 15.49 -9.94 2.03
C THR A 43 14.72 -9.20 3.14
N LEU A 44 13.40 -9.36 3.19
CA LEU A 44 12.54 -8.76 4.21
C LEU A 44 12.68 -9.44 5.58
N ARG A 45 13.00 -10.73 5.64
CA ARG A 45 13.20 -11.46 6.90
C ARG A 45 14.22 -10.80 7.81
N LEU A 46 15.25 -10.21 7.24
CA LEU A 46 16.32 -9.52 7.99
C LEU A 46 15.79 -8.35 8.83
N ILE A 47 14.71 -7.71 8.39
CA ILE A 47 14.09 -6.57 9.08
C ILE A 47 12.86 -6.96 9.91
N LEU A 48 12.49 -8.24 9.98
CA LEU A 48 11.41 -8.71 10.85
C LEU A 48 11.73 -8.60 12.35
N SER A 49 13.00 -8.33 12.70
CA SER A 49 13.43 -8.07 14.07
C SER A 49 12.86 -6.76 14.65
N PHE A 50 12.41 -5.82 13.82
CA PHE A 50 11.80 -4.56 14.24
C PHE A 50 10.32 -4.73 14.66
N GLN A 51 10.08 -5.23 15.87
CA GLN A 51 8.72 -5.53 16.37
C GLN A 51 7.83 -4.27 16.56
N ASN A 52 8.44 -3.11 16.74
CA ASN A 52 7.74 -1.83 16.93
C ASN A 52 7.63 -1.01 15.63
N LEU A 53 7.82 -1.66 14.48
CA LEU A 53 7.71 -0.98 13.19
C LEU A 53 6.27 -0.47 12.98
N THR A 54 6.14 0.84 12.75
CA THR A 54 4.84 1.49 12.51
C THR A 54 4.60 1.76 11.03
N ALA A 55 5.65 1.92 10.24
CA ALA A 55 5.53 2.05 8.79
C ALA A 55 6.63 1.29 8.05
N PHE A 56 6.22 0.61 6.99
CA PHE A 56 7.11 -0.04 6.04
C PHE A 56 6.70 0.26 4.61
N GLU A 57 7.65 0.77 3.82
CA GLU A 57 7.43 1.10 2.40
C GLU A 57 8.64 0.65 1.57
N VAL A 58 8.34 -0.06 0.49
CA VAL A 58 9.30 -0.49 -0.53
C VAL A 58 8.91 0.16 -1.83
N LEU A 59 9.88 0.81 -2.46
CA LEU A 59 9.75 1.40 -3.78
C LEU A 59 10.76 0.70 -4.70
N HIS A 60 10.26 -0.17 -5.58
CA HIS A 60 11.08 -0.98 -6.48
C HIS A 60 10.43 -1.13 -7.87
N GLU A 61 11.22 -1.39 -8.91
CA GLU A 61 10.66 -1.54 -10.26
C GLU A 61 9.94 -2.88 -10.47
N HIS A 62 10.40 -3.93 -9.78
CA HIS A 62 9.80 -5.27 -9.74
C HIS A 62 8.98 -5.50 -8.47
N PRO A 63 7.88 -6.28 -8.52
CA PRO A 63 7.07 -6.57 -7.33
C PRO A 63 7.90 -7.35 -6.32
N VAL A 64 7.57 -7.23 -5.03
CA VAL A 64 8.22 -8.07 -4.02
C VAL A 64 7.82 -9.53 -4.25
N ASP A 65 8.80 -10.43 -4.35
CA ASP A 65 8.56 -11.87 -4.41
C ASP A 65 8.27 -12.39 -3.02
N ILE A 66 6.98 -12.55 -2.72
CA ILE A 66 6.46 -12.99 -1.43
C ILE A 66 5.24 -13.89 -1.64
N THR A 67 5.14 -14.93 -0.82
CA THR A 67 4.00 -15.87 -0.80
C THR A 67 2.98 -15.49 0.26
N LEU A 68 1.82 -16.16 0.27
CA LEU A 68 0.80 -15.98 1.32
C LEU A 68 1.35 -16.33 2.72
N GLU A 69 2.21 -17.36 2.82
CA GLU A 69 2.87 -17.73 4.07
C GLU A 69 3.84 -16.63 4.53
N GLY A 70 4.57 -16.01 3.60
CA GLY A 70 5.43 -14.87 3.90
C GLY A 70 4.64 -13.66 4.41
N ILE A 71 3.46 -13.42 3.84
CA ILE A 71 2.54 -12.37 4.31
C ILE A 71 2.03 -12.66 5.73
N GLU A 72 1.68 -13.91 6.04
CA GLU A 72 1.28 -14.30 7.40
C GLU A 72 2.43 -14.08 8.41
N GLU A 73 3.64 -14.49 8.05
CA GLU A 73 4.83 -14.25 8.88
C GLU A 73 5.05 -12.74 9.11
N LEU A 74 5.00 -11.92 8.05
CA LEU A 74 5.17 -10.47 8.13
C LEU A 74 4.10 -9.81 9.02
N ALA A 75 2.83 -10.14 8.82
CA ALA A 75 1.72 -9.62 9.61
C ALA A 75 1.84 -9.98 11.10
N SER A 76 2.22 -11.23 11.41
CA SER A 76 2.38 -11.70 12.79
C SER A 76 3.53 -11.03 13.55
N ARG A 77 4.59 -10.62 12.82
CA ARG A 77 5.78 -9.97 13.39
C ARG A 77 5.60 -8.46 13.57
N TRP A 78 4.82 -7.80 12.71
CA TRP A 78 4.61 -6.36 12.74
C TRP A 78 3.18 -5.99 13.19
N GLN A 79 2.83 -6.36 14.41
CA GLN A 79 1.49 -6.10 14.97
C GLN A 79 1.23 -4.60 15.23
N SER A 80 2.29 -3.81 15.39
CA SER A 80 2.23 -2.36 15.62
C SER A 80 2.09 -1.53 14.32
N LEU A 81 2.02 -2.20 13.17
CA LEU A 81 2.06 -1.55 11.86
C LEU A 81 0.82 -0.67 11.62
N LYS A 82 1.07 0.58 11.25
CA LYS A 82 0.09 1.60 10.86
C LYS A 82 0.05 1.80 9.34
N LYS A 83 1.18 1.64 8.64
CA LYS A 83 1.29 1.78 7.18
C LYS A 83 2.15 0.66 6.57
N LEU A 84 1.65 0.02 5.52
CA LEU A 84 2.37 -1.00 4.77
C LEU A 84 2.20 -0.80 3.25
N SER A 85 3.32 -0.82 2.53
CA SER A 85 3.39 -0.72 1.06
C SER A 85 4.62 -1.49 0.55
N PRO A 86 4.58 -2.83 0.43
CA PRO A 86 5.67 -3.60 -0.14
C PRO A 86 5.55 -3.56 -1.67
N ASN A 87 5.82 -2.39 -2.24
CA ASN A 87 5.84 -2.13 -3.68
C ASN A 87 4.53 -2.38 -4.44
N GLU A 88 3.44 -1.73 -4.02
CA GLU A 88 2.12 -1.83 -4.66
C GLU A 88 2.03 -1.23 -6.08
N GLU A 89 3.00 -0.40 -6.44
CA GLU A 89 3.07 0.33 -7.71
C GLU A 89 4.22 -0.16 -8.61
N SER A 90 4.44 -1.48 -8.67
CA SER A 90 5.47 -2.08 -9.53
C SER A 90 5.34 -1.65 -11.00
N LEU A 91 6.48 -1.37 -11.65
CA LEU A 91 6.56 -1.01 -13.07
C LEU A 91 6.66 -2.25 -13.95
N VAL A 92 7.28 -3.32 -13.46
CA VAL A 92 7.34 -4.60 -14.14
C VAL A 92 6.08 -5.37 -13.81
N MET A 93 5.19 -5.43 -14.80
CA MET A 93 3.90 -6.12 -14.75
C MET A 93 3.91 -7.44 -15.54
N SER A 94 5.10 -7.91 -15.90
CA SER A 94 5.32 -9.12 -16.68
C SER A 94 5.22 -10.34 -15.75
N GLY A 95 4.06 -10.99 -15.73
CA GLY A 95 3.79 -12.16 -14.90
C GLY A 95 2.54 -11.98 -14.04
N ASP A 96 1.95 -13.11 -13.64
CA ASP A 96 0.81 -13.10 -12.74
C ASP A 96 1.30 -12.81 -11.31
N PRO A 97 0.68 -11.86 -10.58
CA PRO A 97 0.99 -11.65 -9.17
C PRO A 97 0.85 -12.95 -8.37
N THR A 98 1.81 -13.24 -7.51
CA THR A 98 1.80 -14.42 -6.61
C THR A 98 0.73 -14.30 -5.53
N LEU A 99 0.40 -13.07 -5.14
CA LEU A 99 -0.60 -12.76 -4.14
C LEU A 99 -1.98 -12.58 -4.78
N ASP A 100 -3.01 -12.97 -4.04
CA ASP A 100 -4.40 -12.61 -4.30
C ASP A 100 -5.03 -11.92 -3.08
N LEU A 101 -6.34 -11.68 -3.11
CA LEU A 101 -7.04 -10.98 -2.03
C LEU A 101 -6.90 -11.67 -0.66
N ARG A 102 -6.60 -12.97 -0.60
CA ARG A 102 -6.34 -13.68 0.66
C ARG A 102 -5.14 -13.12 1.41
N ALA A 103 -4.21 -12.43 0.74
CA ALA A 103 -3.08 -11.74 1.36
C ALA A 103 -3.50 -10.62 2.33
N LEU A 104 -4.75 -10.17 2.28
CA LEU A 104 -5.28 -9.15 3.19
C LEU A 104 -5.65 -9.71 4.57
N ILE A 105 -6.00 -11.01 4.64
CA ILE A 105 -6.54 -11.65 5.83
C ILE A 105 -5.55 -11.63 7.01
N PRO A 106 -4.24 -11.93 6.83
CA PRO A 106 -3.31 -11.93 7.95
C PRO A 106 -3.15 -10.55 8.58
N PHE A 107 -3.19 -9.48 7.77
CA PHE A 107 -3.12 -8.10 8.27
C PHE A 107 -4.36 -7.72 9.07
N ALA A 108 -5.56 -8.11 8.62
CA ALA A 108 -6.79 -7.85 9.36
C ALA A 108 -6.79 -8.56 10.73
N ARG A 109 -6.17 -9.75 10.79
CA ARG A 109 -6.02 -10.55 12.01
C ARG A 109 -5.03 -9.93 13.00
N HIS A 110 -3.82 -9.62 12.54
CA HIS A 110 -2.67 -9.28 13.39
C HIS A 110 -2.42 -7.78 13.54
N CYS A 111 -2.68 -6.98 12.51
CA CYS A 111 -2.30 -5.57 12.44
C CYS A 111 -3.52 -4.66 12.72
N ARG A 112 -4.00 -4.66 13.96
CA ARG A 112 -5.23 -3.93 14.37
C ARG A 112 -5.13 -2.40 14.25
N LYS A 113 -3.92 -1.86 14.16
CA LYS A 113 -3.62 -0.43 13.99
C LYS A 113 -3.37 -0.03 12.54
N LEU A 114 -3.49 -0.96 11.59
CA LEU A 114 -3.17 -0.70 10.19
C LEU A 114 -4.18 0.26 9.58
N HIS A 115 -3.70 1.44 9.16
CA HIS A 115 -4.50 2.51 8.57
C HIS A 115 -4.34 2.56 7.04
N ARG A 116 -3.15 2.22 6.52
CA ARG A 116 -2.89 2.16 5.08
C ARG A 116 -2.21 0.86 4.71
N LEU A 117 -2.77 0.18 3.71
CA LEU A 117 -2.21 -1.03 3.12
C LEU A 117 -2.15 -0.85 1.61
N GLY A 118 -1.03 -1.15 0.98
CA GLY A 118 -0.91 -1.36 -0.45
C GLY A 118 -0.22 -2.68 -0.69
N LEU A 119 -0.69 -3.49 -1.64
CA LEU A 119 -0.05 -4.74 -2.05
C LEU A 119 -0.14 -4.85 -3.57
N PHE A 120 0.87 -5.46 -4.21
CA PHE A 120 0.75 -5.87 -5.60
C PHE A 120 0.17 -7.28 -5.65
N MET A 121 -1.07 -7.42 -6.11
CA MET A 121 -1.81 -8.69 -6.09
C MET A 121 -2.76 -8.86 -7.28
N ASN A 122 -3.29 -10.06 -7.47
CA ASN A 122 -4.30 -10.40 -8.46
C ASN A 122 -5.67 -10.50 -7.76
N ALA A 123 -6.59 -9.61 -8.10
CA ALA A 123 -7.94 -9.63 -7.53
C ALA A 123 -8.89 -10.62 -8.23
N SER A 124 -8.49 -11.19 -9.37
CA SER A 124 -9.37 -12.02 -10.22
C SER A 124 -9.51 -13.47 -9.74
N THR A 125 -8.64 -13.92 -8.84
CA THR A 125 -8.46 -15.35 -8.53
C THR A 125 -8.98 -15.77 -7.16
N ALA A 126 -9.39 -14.81 -6.32
CA ALA A 126 -9.77 -15.10 -4.96
C ALA A 126 -11.15 -15.76 -4.89
N LYS A 127 -11.18 -17.06 -4.61
CA LYS A 127 -12.38 -17.76 -4.15
C LYS A 127 -12.31 -17.85 -2.64
N ILE A 128 -13.06 -17.02 -1.92
CA ILE A 128 -13.21 -17.20 -0.47
C ILE A 128 -14.19 -18.36 -0.27
N HIS A 129 -13.82 -19.32 0.58
CA HIS A 129 -14.77 -20.32 1.02
C HIS A 129 -15.75 -19.67 2.01
N PRO A 130 -17.08 -19.81 1.84
CA PRO A 130 -18.09 -19.19 2.71
C PRO A 130 -17.96 -19.54 4.20
N ALA A 131 -17.25 -20.62 4.53
CA ALA A 131 -17.00 -21.07 5.89
C ALA A 131 -15.82 -20.34 6.58
N GLN A 132 -15.08 -19.49 5.88
CA GLN A 132 -13.95 -18.79 6.46
C GLN A 132 -14.43 -17.55 7.22
N GLU A 133 -14.38 -17.59 8.54
CA GLU A 133 -14.63 -16.41 9.36
C GLU A 133 -13.58 -15.34 9.07
N LEU A 134 -14.01 -14.27 8.41
CA LEU A 134 -13.17 -13.12 8.13
C LEU A 134 -13.31 -12.11 9.28
N ASN A 135 -12.19 -11.82 9.94
CA ASN A 135 -12.11 -10.69 10.85
C ASN A 135 -11.91 -9.43 10.00
N PRO A 136 -12.85 -8.47 9.98
CA PRO A 136 -12.67 -7.24 9.24
C PRO A 136 -11.54 -6.41 9.85
N PHE A 137 -10.92 -5.55 9.04
CA PHE A 137 -9.99 -4.56 9.55
C PHE A 137 -10.73 -3.62 10.53
N THR A 138 -10.04 -3.22 11.60
CA THR A 138 -10.62 -2.31 12.61
C THR A 138 -10.27 -0.85 12.37
N ALA A 139 -9.13 -0.60 11.73
CA ALA A 139 -8.55 0.74 11.61
C ALA A 139 -8.20 1.13 10.16
N LEU A 140 -8.40 0.22 9.20
CA LEU A 140 -8.00 0.45 7.81
C LEU A 140 -8.84 1.57 7.20
N SER A 141 -8.16 2.64 6.83
CA SER A 141 -8.75 3.82 6.22
C SER A 141 -8.40 3.96 4.74
N VAL A 142 -7.30 3.34 4.29
CA VAL A 142 -6.83 3.43 2.90
C VAL A 142 -6.33 2.07 2.44
N LEU A 143 -6.93 1.54 1.39
CA LEU A 143 -6.38 0.44 0.62
C LEU A 143 -5.86 1.01 -0.70
N SER A 144 -4.54 1.02 -0.86
CA SER A 144 -3.91 1.35 -2.13
C SER A 144 -3.90 0.12 -3.03
N ILE A 145 -4.52 0.30 -4.19
CA ILE A 145 -4.74 -0.74 -5.17
C ILE A 145 -3.70 -0.67 -6.29
N GLY A 146 -2.81 0.33 -6.23
CA GLY A 146 -1.65 0.50 -7.10
C GLY A 146 -1.91 0.05 -8.55
N THR A 147 -1.20 -1.00 -8.96
CA THR A 147 -1.30 -1.57 -10.30
C THR A 147 -1.92 -2.97 -10.31
N LEU A 148 -2.83 -3.27 -9.38
CA LEU A 148 -3.49 -4.57 -9.27
C LEU A 148 -4.14 -5.01 -10.60
N GLN A 149 -4.01 -6.31 -10.88
CA GLN A 149 -4.71 -6.95 -11.99
C GLN A 149 -6.06 -7.47 -11.51
N ALA A 150 -7.09 -7.25 -12.32
CA ALA A 150 -8.45 -7.69 -12.04
C ALA A 150 -9.18 -7.96 -13.36
N HIS A 151 -9.87 -9.09 -13.43
CA HIS A 151 -10.79 -9.47 -14.48
C HIS A 151 -12.08 -9.88 -13.77
N ASP A 152 -13.20 -9.26 -14.12
CA ASP A 152 -14.50 -9.32 -13.42
C ASP A 152 -14.64 -8.29 -12.29
N GLN A 153 -15.61 -7.38 -12.45
CA GLN A 153 -15.87 -6.31 -11.47
C GLN A 153 -16.73 -6.79 -10.31
N ASP A 154 -17.60 -7.77 -10.54
CA ASP A 154 -18.60 -8.21 -9.57
C ASP A 154 -17.94 -9.10 -8.50
N VAL A 155 -17.08 -10.03 -8.94
CA VAL A 155 -16.28 -10.89 -8.04
C VAL A 155 -15.36 -10.05 -7.15
N VAL A 156 -14.78 -9.00 -7.74
CA VAL A 156 -13.84 -8.11 -7.04
C VAL A 156 -14.56 -7.19 -6.05
N ALA A 157 -15.85 -6.92 -6.23
CA ALA A 157 -16.63 -6.08 -5.32
C ALA A 157 -17.12 -6.86 -4.07
N GLU A 158 -17.36 -8.17 -4.18
CA GLU A 158 -17.86 -8.99 -3.08
C GLU A 158 -16.84 -9.14 -1.94
N PHE A 159 -15.57 -9.44 -2.26
CA PHE A 159 -14.51 -9.63 -1.27
C PHE A 159 -14.29 -8.40 -0.35
N PRO A 160 -14.16 -7.16 -0.89
CA PRO A 160 -14.11 -5.93 -0.12
C PRO A 160 -15.18 -5.78 0.96
N SER A 161 -16.41 -6.17 0.65
CA SER A 161 -17.56 -5.92 1.52
C SER A 161 -17.47 -6.63 2.87
N GLN A 162 -16.71 -7.73 2.94
CA GLN A 162 -16.57 -8.55 4.15
C GLN A 162 -15.37 -8.15 5.01
N LEU A 163 -14.34 -7.54 4.42
CA LEU A 163 -13.07 -7.27 5.11
C LEU A 163 -12.87 -5.79 5.44
N TYR A 164 -13.49 -4.87 4.69
CA TYR A 164 -13.21 -3.44 4.80
C TYR A 164 -14.19 -2.70 5.72
N PRO A 165 -13.69 -1.78 6.56
CA PRO A 165 -14.53 -0.81 7.22
C PRO A 165 -15.32 0.03 6.21
N PRO A 166 -16.54 0.45 6.53
CA PRO A 166 -17.35 1.33 5.67
C PRO A 166 -16.65 2.65 5.28
N ALA A 167 -15.65 3.09 6.05
CA ALA A 167 -14.90 4.33 5.82
C ALA A 167 -13.56 4.12 5.08
N CYS A 168 -13.27 2.91 4.60
CA CYS A 168 -12.00 2.58 3.96
C CYS A 168 -11.96 3.07 2.50
N GLU A 169 -11.11 4.05 2.21
CA GLU A 169 -10.92 4.55 0.85
C GLU A 169 -10.12 3.58 -0.03
N LEU A 170 -10.65 3.27 -1.23
CA LEU A 170 -9.92 2.51 -2.25
C LEU A 170 -9.18 3.47 -3.17
N VAL A 171 -7.86 3.60 -3.03
CA VAL A 171 -7.02 4.51 -3.81
C VAL A 171 -6.36 3.77 -4.97
N ALA A 172 -6.61 4.19 -6.21
CA ALA A 172 -6.06 3.61 -7.44
C ALA A 172 -5.01 4.52 -8.11
N ASP A 173 -4.53 5.53 -7.39
CA ASP A 173 -3.57 6.50 -7.88
C ASP A 173 -2.14 5.98 -7.71
N ILE A 174 -1.26 6.38 -8.64
CA ILE A 174 0.15 6.01 -8.66
C ILE A 174 0.98 7.18 -8.18
N THR A 175 1.58 7.02 -7.00
CA THR A 175 2.41 7.99 -6.32
C THR A 175 3.78 8.18 -6.98
N TRP A 176 4.35 7.21 -7.70
CA TRP A 176 5.64 7.40 -8.42
C TRP A 176 5.66 8.58 -9.39
N THR A 177 4.52 8.90 -9.99
CA THR A 177 4.41 10.02 -10.94
C THR A 177 4.62 11.38 -10.26
N THR A 178 4.31 11.48 -8.96
CA THR A 178 4.50 12.70 -8.18
C THR A 178 5.95 12.94 -7.78
N PHE A 179 6.77 11.88 -7.70
CA PHE A 179 8.16 11.98 -7.26
C PHE A 179 9.12 12.63 -8.27
N SER A 180 8.66 13.00 -9.47
CA SER A 180 9.33 13.95 -10.38
C SER A 180 10.83 13.73 -10.62
N SER A 181 11.35 12.53 -10.36
CA SER A 181 12.75 12.20 -10.62
C SER A 181 12.95 12.17 -12.14
N PRO A 182 14.07 12.70 -12.68
CA PRO A 182 14.38 12.64 -14.11
C PRO A 182 14.30 11.21 -14.70
N SER A 183 14.47 10.17 -13.89
CA SER A 183 14.30 8.75 -14.29
C SER A 183 12.86 8.39 -14.67
N CYS A 184 11.84 9.07 -14.14
CA CYS A 184 10.43 8.82 -14.45
C CYS A 184 10.00 9.37 -15.82
N ARG A 185 10.83 10.18 -16.50
CA ARG A 185 10.49 10.79 -17.81
C ARG A 185 10.61 9.85 -19.01
N LYS A 186 11.02 8.59 -18.81
CA LYS A 186 11.24 7.60 -19.88
C LYS A 186 10.49 6.29 -19.67
N LEU A 187 9.31 6.32 -19.05
CA LEU A 187 8.43 5.15 -19.12
C LEU A 187 8.01 4.93 -20.57
N LYS A 188 8.02 3.67 -21.02
CA LYS A 188 7.52 3.31 -22.35
C LYS A 188 6.02 3.63 -22.43
N GLU A 189 5.57 4.15 -23.57
CA GLU A 189 4.15 4.48 -23.80
C GLU A 189 3.21 3.31 -23.48
N THR A 190 3.63 2.08 -23.83
CA THR A 190 2.88 0.85 -23.55
C THR A 190 2.65 0.61 -22.06
N LEU A 191 3.63 0.95 -21.22
CA LEU A 191 3.52 0.81 -19.77
C LEU A 191 2.59 1.88 -19.18
N LEU A 192 2.65 3.12 -19.69
CA LEU A 192 1.74 4.19 -19.29
C LEU A 192 0.28 3.84 -19.63
N LEU A 193 0.04 3.26 -20.80
CA LEU A 193 -1.28 2.79 -21.21
C LEU A 193 -1.81 1.67 -20.30
N GLU A 194 -0.97 0.70 -19.94
CA GLU A 194 -1.37 -0.38 -19.04
C GLU A 194 -1.66 0.12 -17.62
N ILE A 195 -0.81 0.99 -17.09
CA ILE A 195 -1.04 1.72 -15.84
C ILE A 195 -2.42 2.40 -15.86
N LYS A 196 -2.69 3.20 -16.90
CA LYS A 196 -3.93 3.95 -17.04
C LYS A 196 -5.14 3.01 -17.14
N ARG A 197 -5.00 1.90 -17.87
CA ARG A 197 -6.02 0.86 -18.00
C ARG A 197 -6.39 0.27 -16.63
N ARG A 198 -5.39 -0.14 -15.83
CA ARG A 198 -5.61 -0.71 -14.48
C ARG A 198 -6.22 0.31 -13.53
N SER A 199 -5.71 1.55 -13.47
CA SER A 199 -6.29 2.60 -12.62
C SER A 199 -7.74 2.93 -13.00
N ASN A 200 -8.07 2.93 -14.29
CA ASN A 200 -9.45 3.16 -14.75
C ASN A 200 -10.39 2.01 -14.37
N PHE A 201 -9.92 0.76 -14.39
CA PHE A 201 -10.71 -0.39 -13.94
C PHE A 201 -11.10 -0.24 -12.47
N TRP A 202 -10.13 0.07 -11.61
CA TRP A 202 -10.36 0.20 -10.17
C TRP A 202 -11.18 1.42 -9.79
N ARG A 203 -11.13 2.49 -10.58
CA ARG A 203 -12.07 3.61 -10.43
C ARG A 203 -13.52 3.14 -10.62
N ARG A 204 -13.78 2.30 -11.63
CA ARG A 204 -15.13 1.73 -11.84
C ARG A 204 -15.55 0.79 -10.72
N VAL A 205 -14.65 -0.06 -10.22
CA VAL A 205 -14.95 -0.91 -9.06
C VAL A 205 -15.33 -0.06 -7.84
N ARG A 206 -14.60 1.03 -7.59
CA ARG A 206 -14.95 1.99 -6.53
C ARG A 206 -16.35 2.55 -6.71
N ASP A 207 -16.74 2.90 -7.93
CA ASP A 207 -18.08 3.43 -8.25
C ASP A 207 -19.20 2.39 -8.06
N LEU A 208 -18.88 1.09 -8.11
CA LEU A 208 -19.83 -0.01 -7.87
C LEU A 208 -19.99 -0.38 -6.40
N LEU A 209 -19.01 -0.04 -5.56
CA LEU A 209 -19.13 -0.30 -4.13
C LEU A 209 -20.24 0.59 -3.55
N PRO A 210 -21.07 0.09 -2.62
CA PRO A 210 -22.13 0.88 -2.01
C PRO A 210 -21.57 2.22 -1.53
N SER A 211 -22.30 3.31 -1.81
CA SER A 211 -21.92 4.71 -1.56
C SER A 211 -21.70 5.09 -0.09
N SER A 212 -21.49 4.11 0.80
CA SER A 212 -21.01 4.28 2.18
C SER A 212 -19.63 4.98 2.30
N PHE A 213 -18.92 5.25 1.20
CA PHE A 213 -17.63 5.94 1.20
C PHE A 213 -17.70 7.48 1.13
N GLU A 214 -18.89 8.10 1.01
CA GLU A 214 -19.03 9.57 0.87
C GLU A 214 -18.93 10.40 2.17
N PHE A 215 -18.67 9.80 3.35
CA PHE A 215 -18.71 10.55 4.63
C PHE A 215 -17.34 10.81 5.31
N GLY A 216 -16.23 10.74 4.54
CA GLY A 216 -14.89 11.07 5.04
C GLY A 216 -14.59 12.58 5.20
N GLU A 217 -15.16 13.43 4.34
CA GLU A 217 -14.78 14.85 4.27
C GLU A 217 -15.45 15.76 5.31
N MET A 218 -16.53 15.32 5.99
CA MET A 218 -17.27 16.18 6.93
C MET A 218 -16.74 16.18 8.37
N LYS A 219 -15.91 15.21 8.79
CA LYS A 219 -15.41 15.14 10.18
C LYS A 219 -14.18 16.01 10.48
N GLY A 220 -13.49 16.53 9.45
CA GLY A 220 -12.32 17.41 9.62
C GLY A 220 -12.65 18.88 9.93
N ARG A 221 -13.83 19.38 9.52
CA ARG A 221 -14.23 20.79 9.74
C ARG A 221 -15.06 20.99 11.02
N ASN A 222 -15.80 19.99 11.48
CA ASN A 222 -16.71 20.16 12.63
C ASN A 222 -16.03 20.12 14.02
N ARG A 223 -14.83 19.52 14.16
CA ARG A 223 -14.07 19.59 15.42
C ARG A 223 -13.53 20.99 15.75
N ARG A 224 -13.45 21.90 14.76
CA ARG A 224 -13.04 23.30 14.98
C ARG A 224 -14.21 24.22 15.31
N LEU A 225 -15.45 23.80 15.07
CA LEU A 225 -16.65 24.58 15.39
C LEU A 225 -17.18 24.27 16.82
N TYR A 226 -17.05 23.04 17.32
CA TYR A 226 -17.51 22.72 18.68
C TYR A 226 -16.53 23.11 19.81
N LYS A 227 -15.25 23.36 19.52
CA LYS A 227 -14.29 23.89 20.52
C LYS A 227 -14.32 25.41 20.69
N LYS A 228 -15.03 26.14 19.82
CA LYS A 228 -15.17 27.60 19.91
C LYS A 228 -16.41 28.07 20.68
N ASN A 229 -17.36 27.18 20.96
CA ASN A 229 -18.64 27.51 21.62
C ASN A 229 -18.78 26.97 23.06
N LEU A 230 -17.66 26.62 23.72
CA LEU A 230 -17.65 26.19 25.13
C LEU A 230 -16.66 27.01 25.99
N ARG A 231 -16.45 28.27 25.60
CA ARG A 231 -15.86 29.31 26.45
C ARG A 231 -16.83 30.49 26.56
N ILE A 232 -17.91 30.30 27.31
CA ILE A 232 -18.54 31.30 28.18
C ILE A 232 -19.07 30.53 29.38
#